data_AF-A0A924WGX4-F1
#
_entry.id   AF-A0A924WGX4-F1
#
_cell.length_a   1.000
_cell.length_b   1.000
_cell.length_c   1.000
_cell.angle_alpha   90.00
_cell.angle_beta   90.00
_cell.angle_gamma   90.00
#
_symmetry.space_group_name_H-M   'P 1'
#
loop_
_entity.id
_entity.type
_entity.pdbx_description
1 polymer ?
#
loop_
_entity_poly.entity_id
_entity_poly.type
_entity_poly.pdbx_seq_one_letter_code
_entity_poly.pdbx_strand_id
1 'polypeptide(L)'
;MAKDWTLGEKTSGLKKETEHAVLVSLITPNVTEPQAHEYMDELQFLAETAGAIAIKRFTQRLPHPEHRTFIGKGKVEEIREYLDRHEEINMVIFDDDLSGKQTNNLEEELKVKIIDRSSLILDIFASRAQTAQAKTQVELAQMQYLLPRLRGLWTHLERQRGGIGMRGPGEKEIETDRRIVRDKIALLKEKLEIIDRQNVTQRKNRGELIRVSLVGYTNVGKSTLMNLLSKSEVFAEDKLFATLDTTVRKVVFEEVPFLLSDTVGFIRKLPHHLIESFKSTLDEVRESDILLHVVDIAHPQHEEQIRTVNNTLKELEALDKPTLLVFNK
;
A
#
# COMPACT_ATOMS: atom_id res chain seq x y z
N MET A 1 -25.14 -26.18 -4.66
CA MET A 1 -24.48 -26.03 -3.35
C MET A 1 -23.10 -25.46 -3.60
N ALA A 2 -23.01 -24.15 -3.68
CA ALA A 2 -21.77 -23.42 -3.91
C ALA A 2 -20.96 -23.48 -2.62
N LYS A 3 -19.74 -24.02 -2.68
CA LYS A 3 -18.79 -23.90 -1.57
C LYS A 3 -18.37 -22.43 -1.50
N ASP A 4 -18.59 -21.82 -0.34
CA ASP A 4 -18.03 -20.52 0.00
C ASP A 4 -16.51 -20.56 -0.21
N TRP A 5 -16.03 -19.74 -1.13
CA TRP A 5 -14.62 -19.41 -1.27
C TRP A 5 -14.34 -18.27 -0.30
N THR A 6 -14.05 -18.61 0.96
CA THR A 6 -13.54 -17.68 1.95
C THR A 6 -12.03 -17.56 1.78
N LEU A 7 -11.55 -16.39 1.36
CA LEU A 7 -10.16 -16.02 1.60
C LEU A 7 -9.98 -15.96 3.13
N GLY A 8 -9.30 -16.95 3.70
CA GLY A 8 -8.73 -16.86 5.04
C GLY A 8 -9.69 -17.06 6.22
N GLU A 9 -10.54 -18.09 6.20
CA GLU A 9 -10.97 -18.66 7.49
C GLU A 9 -9.80 -19.43 8.11
N LYS A 10 -9.03 -18.73 8.94
CA LYS A 10 -8.14 -19.35 9.92
C LYS A 10 -8.99 -20.17 10.88
N THR A 11 -8.66 -21.46 10.99
CA THR A 11 -8.97 -22.28 12.16
C THR A 11 -8.65 -21.49 13.43
N SER A 12 -9.67 -21.27 14.25
CA SER A 12 -9.58 -20.63 15.54
C SER A 12 -8.71 -21.48 16.47
N GLY A 13 -7.45 -21.09 16.64
CA GLY A 13 -6.53 -21.78 17.55
C GLY A 13 -5.04 -21.54 17.39
N LEU A 14 -4.58 -20.64 16.51
CA LEU A 14 -3.15 -20.31 16.40
C LEU A 14 -2.90 -18.91 16.96
N LYS A 15 -1.99 -18.84 17.95
CA LYS A 15 -1.35 -17.58 18.38
C LYS A 15 -1.00 -16.79 17.12
N LYS A 16 -1.17 -15.46 17.14
CA LYS A 16 -0.51 -14.58 16.15
C LYS A 16 0.98 -14.86 16.28
N GLU A 17 1.50 -15.80 15.50
CA GLU A 17 2.93 -16.00 15.36
C GLU A 17 3.47 -14.72 14.76
N THR A 18 4.41 -14.11 15.46
CA THR A 18 5.11 -12.92 14.98
C THR A 18 5.79 -13.28 13.67
N GLU A 19 5.43 -12.61 12.58
CA GLU A 19 6.00 -12.89 11.27
C GLU A 19 7.41 -12.29 11.22
N HIS A 20 8.45 -13.13 11.19
CA HIS A 20 9.83 -12.67 11.03
C HIS A 20 10.17 -12.62 9.54
N ALA A 21 10.67 -11.48 9.10
CA ALA A 21 10.86 -11.16 7.70
C ALA A 21 12.32 -10.86 7.37
N VAL A 22 12.72 -11.31 6.19
CA VAL A 22 13.92 -10.85 5.49
C VAL A 22 13.52 -9.79 4.48
N LEU A 23 14.23 -8.67 4.46
CA LEU A 23 14.00 -7.57 3.54
C LEU A 23 14.99 -7.65 2.37
N VAL A 24 14.49 -7.46 1.15
CA VAL A 24 15.29 -7.54 -0.09
C VAL A 24 15.07 -6.30 -0.94
N SER A 25 16.17 -5.67 -1.37
CA SER A 25 16.14 -4.53 -2.29
C SER A 25 17.19 -4.63 -3.40
N LEU A 26 16.86 -4.04 -4.54
CA LEU A 26 17.70 -3.96 -5.71
C LEU A 26 18.28 -2.56 -5.84
N ILE A 27 19.60 -2.45 -6.00
CA ILE A 27 20.28 -1.19 -6.28
C ILE A 27 20.51 -1.11 -7.79
N THR A 28 19.70 -0.31 -8.47
CA THR A 28 19.84 -0.02 -9.90
C THR A 28 20.80 1.15 -10.13
N PRO A 29 21.31 1.37 -11.37
CA PRO A 29 22.29 2.42 -11.65
C PRO A 29 21.84 3.84 -11.29
N ASN A 30 20.53 4.06 -11.21
CA ASN A 30 19.93 5.36 -10.89
C ASN A 30 19.73 5.58 -9.38
N VAL A 31 20.04 4.59 -8.55
CA VAL A 31 19.86 4.65 -7.10
C VAL A 31 21.22 4.70 -6.44
N THR A 32 21.47 5.78 -5.69
CA THR A 32 22.69 5.90 -4.89
C THR A 32 22.63 4.97 -3.67
N GLU A 33 23.79 4.63 -3.11
CA GLU A 33 23.85 3.78 -1.92
C GLU A 33 23.13 4.39 -0.70
N PRO A 34 23.24 5.70 -0.40
CA PRO A 34 22.43 6.34 0.65
C PRO A 34 20.92 6.22 0.40
N GLN A 35 20.47 6.42 -0.84
CA GLN A 35 19.05 6.24 -1.20
C GLN A 35 18.57 4.80 -1.00
N ALA A 36 19.40 3.81 -1.37
CA ALA A 36 19.06 2.41 -1.15
C ALA A 36 18.91 2.06 0.35
N HIS A 37 19.73 2.66 1.21
CA HIS A 37 19.59 2.51 2.66
C HIS A 37 18.28 3.10 3.18
N GLU A 38 17.93 4.31 2.76
CA GLU A 38 16.67 4.95 3.17
C GLU A 38 15.43 4.20 2.66
N TYR A 39 15.48 3.67 1.43
CA TYR A 39 14.42 2.80 0.92
C TYR A 39 14.24 1.53 1.74
N MET A 40 15.34 0.97 2.25
CA MET A 40 15.31 -0.19 3.14
C MET A 40 14.82 0.15 4.54
N ASP A 41 15.15 1.34 5.06
CA ASP A 41 14.59 1.85 6.32
C ASP A 41 13.07 2.03 6.20
N GLU A 42 12.61 2.62 5.10
CA GLU A 42 11.19 2.77 4.79
C GLU A 42 10.49 1.40 4.64
N LEU A 43 11.10 0.44 3.92
CA LEU A 43 10.55 -0.91 3.78
C LEU A 43 10.46 -1.63 5.13
N GLN A 44 11.47 -1.47 5.99
CA GLN A 44 11.42 -2.00 7.34
C GLN A 44 10.27 -1.39 8.12
N PHE A 45 10.09 -0.08 8.05
CA PHE A 45 9.00 0.58 8.77
C PHE A 45 7.61 0.18 8.26
N LEU A 46 7.48 -0.10 6.95
CA LEU A 46 6.28 -0.73 6.37
C LEU A 46 6.06 -2.13 6.97
N ALA A 47 7.10 -2.96 7.00
CA ALA A 47 7.00 -4.32 7.54
C ALA A 47 6.57 -4.32 9.01
N GLU A 48 7.19 -3.46 9.82
CA GLU A 48 6.85 -3.28 11.24
C GLU A 48 5.42 -2.75 11.41
N THR A 49 4.99 -1.81 10.57
CA THR A 49 3.61 -1.30 10.57
C THR A 49 2.59 -2.39 10.24
N ALA A 50 2.93 -3.34 9.37
CA ALA A 50 2.10 -4.51 9.06
C ALA A 50 2.12 -5.58 10.16
N GLY A 51 3.03 -5.46 11.13
CA GLY A 51 3.19 -6.39 12.25
C GLY A 51 4.27 -7.46 12.05
N ALA A 52 5.11 -7.33 11.02
CA ALA A 52 6.26 -8.19 10.79
C ALA A 52 7.53 -7.62 11.47
N ILE A 53 8.45 -8.49 11.90
CA ILE A 53 9.74 -8.11 12.47
C ILE A 53 10.82 -8.32 11.42
N ALA A 54 11.50 -7.25 11.00
CA ALA A 54 12.62 -7.35 10.07
C ALA A 54 13.88 -7.86 10.78
N ILE A 55 14.33 -9.06 10.42
CA ILE A 55 15.51 -9.71 11.02
C ILE A 55 16.78 -9.41 10.23
N LYS A 56 16.69 -9.39 8.89
CA LYS A 56 17.85 -9.24 8.02
C LYS A 56 17.50 -8.43 6.78
N ARG A 57 18.49 -7.68 6.31
CA ARG A 57 18.44 -6.88 5.08
C ARG A 57 19.42 -7.45 4.06
N PHE A 58 18.95 -7.69 2.84
CA PHE A 58 19.78 -8.04 1.69
C PHE A 58 19.61 -7.00 0.59
N THR A 59 20.73 -6.59 0.02
CA THR A 59 20.76 -5.71 -1.15
C THR A 59 21.57 -6.36 -2.26
N GLN A 60 21.15 -6.16 -3.50
CA GLN A 60 21.92 -6.58 -4.66
C GLN A 60 22.03 -5.47 -5.69
N ARG A 61 23.25 -5.15 -6.10
CA ARG A 61 23.51 -4.27 -7.24
C ARG A 61 23.29 -5.04 -8.55
N LEU A 62 22.32 -4.59 -9.35
CA LEU A 62 22.04 -5.12 -10.68
C LEU A 62 21.58 -3.98 -11.60
N PRO A 63 21.95 -4.00 -12.90
CA PRO A 63 21.53 -2.96 -13.82
C PRO A 63 20.00 -2.95 -14.02
N HIS A 64 19.39 -4.13 -14.04
CA HIS A 64 17.95 -4.34 -14.15
C HIS A 64 17.55 -5.57 -13.33
N PRO A 65 16.28 -5.67 -12.88
CA PRO A 65 15.79 -6.86 -12.20
C PRO A 65 15.95 -8.13 -13.05
N GLU A 66 16.30 -9.24 -12.42
CA GLU A 66 16.39 -10.52 -13.09
C GLU A 66 14.97 -11.06 -13.42
N HIS A 67 14.77 -11.55 -14.63
CA HIS A 67 13.45 -11.91 -15.15
C HIS A 67 12.76 -13.07 -14.41
N ARG A 68 13.52 -14.01 -13.85
CA ARG A 68 13.02 -15.22 -13.20
C ARG A 68 12.78 -15.03 -11.70
N THR A 69 13.69 -14.38 -10.98
CA THR A 69 13.68 -14.29 -9.51
C THR A 69 13.84 -12.86 -8.99
N PHE A 70 13.82 -11.83 -9.85
CA PHE A 70 14.04 -10.41 -9.52
C PHE A 70 15.47 -10.09 -9.07
N ILE A 71 16.05 -10.93 -8.22
CA ILE A 71 17.46 -10.98 -7.82
C ILE A 71 18.21 -12.10 -8.56
N GLY A 72 19.53 -12.01 -8.60
CA GLY A 72 20.40 -13.00 -9.25
C GLY A 72 20.50 -14.30 -8.45
N LYS A 73 20.77 -15.41 -9.14
CA LYS A 73 20.84 -16.77 -8.54
C LYS A 73 21.71 -16.88 -7.29
N GLY A 74 22.89 -16.25 -7.29
CA GLY A 74 23.78 -16.27 -6.13
C GLY A 74 23.17 -15.61 -4.89
N LYS A 75 22.37 -14.56 -5.07
CA LYS A 75 21.68 -13.90 -3.96
C LYS A 75 20.48 -14.72 -3.47
N VAL A 76 19.80 -15.43 -4.37
CA VAL A 76 18.75 -16.39 -3.98
C VAL A 76 19.33 -17.51 -3.12
N GLU A 77 20.49 -18.05 -3.52
CA GLU A 77 21.23 -19.06 -2.74
C GLU A 77 21.57 -18.56 -1.34
N GLU A 78 22.16 -17.36 -1.26
CA GLU A 78 22.55 -16.72 0.00
C GLU A 78 21.35 -16.50 0.93
N ILE A 79 20.21 -16.05 0.39
CA ILE A 79 18.98 -15.88 1.17
C ILE A 79 18.47 -17.24 1.65
N ARG A 80 18.48 -18.26 0.79
CA ARG A 80 18.03 -19.61 1.18
C ARG A 80 18.88 -20.19 2.30
N GLU A 81 20.20 -20.12 2.18
CA GLU A 81 21.12 -20.55 3.23
C GLU A 81 20.88 -19.80 4.54
N TYR A 82 20.50 -18.53 4.48
CA TYR A 82 20.16 -17.75 5.65
C TYR A 82 18.85 -18.23 6.29
N LEU A 83 17.81 -18.47 5.48
CA LEU A 83 16.52 -19.02 5.93
C LEU A 83 16.67 -20.42 6.54
N ASP A 84 17.46 -21.29 5.92
CA ASP A 84 17.72 -22.65 6.43
C ASP A 84 18.42 -22.64 7.81
N ARG A 85 19.10 -21.55 8.17
CA ARG A 85 19.75 -21.37 9.49
C ARG A 85 18.88 -20.68 10.52
N HIS A 86 17.75 -20.10 10.12
CA HIS A 86 16.86 -19.30 10.98
C HIS A 86 15.41 -19.74 10.76
N GLU A 87 15.02 -20.82 11.42
CA GLU A 87 13.68 -21.43 11.28
C GLU A 87 12.55 -20.48 11.69
N GLU A 88 12.84 -19.44 12.47
CA GLU A 88 11.86 -18.43 12.87
C GLU A 88 11.41 -17.52 11.72
N ILE A 89 12.16 -17.45 10.62
CA ILE A 89 11.90 -16.58 9.47
C ILE A 89 10.94 -17.28 8.51
N ASN A 90 9.76 -16.70 8.36
CA ASN A 90 8.67 -17.27 7.55
C ASN A 90 8.26 -16.38 6.37
N MET A 91 8.94 -15.25 6.18
CA MET A 91 8.61 -14.27 5.15
C MET A 91 9.84 -13.61 4.51
N VAL A 92 9.74 -13.33 3.22
CA VAL A 92 10.67 -12.44 2.51
C VAL A 92 9.88 -11.30 1.87
N ILE A 93 10.30 -10.07 2.13
CA ILE A 93 9.67 -8.85 1.65
C ILE A 93 10.58 -8.14 0.64
N PHE A 94 10.05 -7.85 -0.54
CA PHE A 94 10.76 -7.12 -1.60
C PHE A 94 10.31 -5.64 -1.68
N ASP A 95 11.26 -4.71 -1.84
CA ASP A 95 10.96 -3.26 -1.99
C ASP A 95 10.27 -2.91 -3.32
N ASP A 96 10.25 -3.82 -4.28
CA ASP A 96 9.71 -3.62 -5.62
C ASP A 96 8.64 -4.64 -5.94
N ASP A 97 7.75 -4.27 -6.86
CA ASP A 97 6.70 -5.16 -7.32
C ASP A 97 7.27 -6.36 -8.07
N LEU A 98 6.78 -7.54 -7.68
CA LEU A 98 7.16 -8.79 -8.32
C LEU A 98 6.09 -9.18 -9.34
N SER A 99 6.51 -9.66 -10.51
CA SER A 99 5.58 -10.36 -11.40
C SER A 99 5.12 -11.67 -10.74
N GLY A 100 3.90 -12.12 -11.05
CA GLY A 100 3.40 -13.39 -10.51
C GLY A 100 4.32 -14.58 -10.81
N LYS A 101 5.08 -14.55 -11.91
CA LYS A 101 6.10 -15.56 -12.23
C LYS A 101 7.33 -15.46 -11.31
N GLN A 102 7.77 -14.26 -10.95
CA GLN A 102 8.89 -14.07 -10.03
C GLN A 102 8.52 -14.52 -8.62
N THR A 103 7.36 -14.11 -8.11
CA THR A 103 6.84 -14.53 -6.79
C THR A 103 6.82 -16.04 -6.68
N ASN A 104 6.21 -16.69 -7.66
CA ASN A 104 6.16 -18.13 -7.82
C ASN A 104 7.53 -18.84 -7.76
N ASN A 105 8.48 -18.40 -8.60
CA ASN A 105 9.80 -19.03 -8.63
C ASN A 105 10.55 -18.83 -7.29
N LEU A 106 10.37 -17.68 -6.65
CA LEU A 106 10.95 -17.40 -5.34
C LEU A 106 10.31 -18.25 -4.25
N GLU A 107 8.99 -18.45 -4.25
CA GLU A 107 8.30 -19.35 -3.32
C GLU A 107 8.76 -20.80 -3.50
N GLU A 108 8.92 -21.27 -4.75
CA GLU A 108 9.47 -22.60 -5.05
C GLU A 108 10.90 -22.78 -4.52
N GLU A 109 11.75 -21.75 -4.63
CA GLU A 109 13.17 -21.81 -4.27
C GLU A 109 13.45 -21.54 -2.79
N LEU A 110 12.65 -20.69 -2.13
CA LEU A 110 12.87 -20.25 -0.74
C LEU A 110 11.90 -20.90 0.25
N LYS A 111 10.79 -21.49 -0.22
CA LYS A 111 9.78 -22.21 0.60
C LYS A 111 9.16 -21.40 1.74
N VAL A 112 9.22 -20.08 1.65
CA VAL A 112 8.63 -19.13 2.60
C VAL A 112 7.71 -18.15 1.87
N LYS A 113 6.85 -17.45 2.60
CA LYS A 113 5.90 -16.49 2.02
C LYS A 113 6.65 -15.33 1.37
N ILE A 114 6.39 -15.05 0.09
CA ILE A 114 6.99 -13.93 -0.62
C ILE A 114 5.98 -12.78 -0.71
N ILE A 115 6.37 -11.63 -0.19
CA ILE A 115 5.57 -10.40 -0.23
C ILE A 115 6.36 -9.33 -0.98
N ASP A 116 5.68 -8.55 -1.80
CA ASP A 116 6.24 -7.34 -2.39
C ASP A 116 5.63 -6.08 -1.78
N ARG A 117 6.26 -4.94 -2.06
CA ARG A 117 5.90 -3.65 -1.48
C ARG A 117 4.43 -3.30 -1.66
N SER A 118 3.87 -3.49 -2.86
CA SER A 118 2.46 -3.19 -3.10
C SER A 118 1.51 -4.06 -2.28
N SER A 119 1.80 -5.36 -2.11
CA SER A 119 1.02 -6.24 -1.24
C SER A 119 1.09 -5.79 0.21
N LEU A 120 2.29 -5.43 0.68
CA LEU A 120 2.51 -4.98 2.05
C LEU A 120 1.71 -3.70 2.36
N ILE A 121 1.73 -2.72 1.44
CA ILE A 121 0.95 -1.49 1.56
C ILE A 121 -0.56 -1.80 1.60
N LEU A 122 -1.04 -2.68 0.73
CA LEU A 122 -2.44 -3.10 0.70
C LEU A 122 -2.87 -3.78 2.01
N ASP A 123 -2.02 -4.61 2.60
CA ASP A 123 -2.29 -5.29 3.88
C ASP A 123 -2.35 -4.29 5.05
N ILE A 124 -1.44 -3.32 5.09
CA ILE A 124 -1.50 -2.22 6.07
C ILE A 124 -2.84 -1.48 5.93
N PHE A 125 -3.23 -1.13 4.71
CA PHE A 125 -4.50 -0.45 4.46
C PHE A 125 -5.70 -1.28 4.86
N ALA A 126 -5.69 -2.58 4.61
CA ALA A 126 -6.78 -3.48 5.00
C ALA A 126 -6.93 -3.52 6.52
N SER A 127 -5.81 -3.49 7.26
CA SER A 127 -5.82 -3.43 8.72
C SER A 127 -6.32 -2.08 9.28
N ARG A 128 -6.11 -0.99 8.53
CA ARG A 128 -6.46 0.37 8.96
C ARG A 128 -7.86 0.81 8.53
N ALA A 129 -8.41 0.25 7.46
CA ALA A 129 -9.73 0.60 6.94
C ALA A 129 -10.85 0.36 7.96
N GLN A 130 -11.39 1.43 8.53
CA GLN A 130 -12.50 1.35 9.50
C GLN A 130 -13.85 1.52 8.81
N THR A 131 -13.96 2.50 7.92
CA THR A 131 -15.22 2.83 7.24
C THR A 131 -15.60 1.81 6.18
N ALA A 132 -16.90 1.69 5.89
CA ALA A 132 -17.37 0.82 4.81
C ALA A 132 -16.81 1.23 3.44
N GLN A 133 -16.59 2.53 3.23
CA GLN A 133 -15.97 3.07 2.03
C GLN A 133 -14.51 2.62 1.91
N ALA A 134 -13.68 2.91 2.92
CA ALA A 134 -12.27 2.52 2.92
C ALA A 134 -12.10 1.01 2.77
N LYS A 135 -12.92 0.20 3.45
CA LYS A 135 -12.89 -1.26 3.31
C LYS A 135 -13.19 -1.70 1.87
N THR A 136 -14.20 -1.10 1.24
CA THR A 136 -14.57 -1.41 -0.15
C THR A 136 -13.48 -0.97 -1.13
N GLN A 137 -12.85 0.18 -0.91
CA GLN A 137 -11.73 0.68 -1.74
C GLN A 137 -10.49 -0.21 -1.64
N VAL A 138 -10.10 -0.58 -0.42
CA VAL A 138 -8.94 -1.46 -0.21
C VAL A 138 -9.20 -2.85 -0.80
N GLU A 139 -10.39 -3.40 -0.59
CA GLU A 139 -10.76 -4.69 -1.19
C GLU A 139 -10.75 -4.63 -2.72
N LEU A 140 -11.25 -3.54 -3.32
CA LEU A 140 -11.17 -3.34 -4.77
C LEU A 140 -9.72 -3.32 -5.25
N ALA A 141 -8.84 -2.56 -4.58
CA ALA A 141 -7.43 -2.47 -4.94
C ALA A 141 -6.73 -3.83 -4.82
N GLN A 142 -7.01 -4.61 -3.76
CA GLN A 142 -6.49 -5.97 -3.58
C GLN A 142 -6.94 -6.90 -4.72
N MET A 143 -8.21 -6.84 -5.11
CA MET A 143 -8.73 -7.69 -6.20
C MET A 143 -8.13 -7.30 -7.57
N GLN A 144 -8.00 -6.00 -7.84
CA GLN A 144 -7.36 -5.50 -9.06
C GLN A 144 -5.89 -5.94 -9.15
N TYR A 145 -5.20 -5.88 -8.02
CA TYR A 145 -3.80 -6.30 -7.89
C TYR A 145 -3.62 -7.82 -8.06
N LEU A 146 -4.51 -8.60 -7.47
CA LEU A 146 -4.48 -10.06 -7.53
C LEU A 146 -4.82 -10.60 -8.93
N LEU A 147 -5.80 -10.00 -9.62
CA LEU A 147 -6.31 -10.47 -10.91
C LEU A 147 -5.24 -10.81 -11.97
N PRO A 148 -4.25 -9.95 -12.27
CA PRO A 148 -3.19 -10.28 -13.22
C PRO A 148 -2.24 -11.39 -12.72
N ARG A 149 -2.19 -11.62 -11.41
CA ARG A 149 -1.26 -12.53 -10.74
C ARG A 149 -1.82 -13.94 -10.50
N LEU A 150 -3.15 -14.12 -10.54
CA LEU A 150 -3.81 -15.43 -10.39
C LEU A 150 -3.30 -16.51 -11.34
N ARG A 151 -2.94 -16.15 -12.57
CA ARG A 151 -2.39 -17.10 -13.56
C ARG A 151 -1.09 -17.75 -13.07
N GLY A 152 -0.26 -17.00 -12.33
CA GLY A 152 0.95 -17.53 -11.73
C GLY A 152 0.62 -18.60 -10.70
N LEU A 153 -0.19 -18.26 -9.69
CA LEU A 153 -0.49 -19.15 -8.56
C LEU A 153 -0.96 -20.55 -8.98
N TRP A 154 -1.77 -20.65 -10.04
CA TRP A 154 -2.29 -21.93 -10.55
C TRP A 154 -1.23 -22.83 -11.22
N THR A 155 -0.18 -22.27 -11.81
CA THR A 155 0.90 -23.09 -12.41
C THR A 155 1.65 -23.95 -11.37
N HIS A 156 1.62 -23.58 -10.08
CA HIS A 156 2.13 -24.42 -8.98
C HIS A 156 1.16 -25.52 -8.57
N LEU A 157 -0.14 -25.23 -8.52
CA LEU A 157 -1.17 -26.21 -8.15
C LEU A 157 -1.26 -27.36 -9.18
N GLU A 158 -1.09 -27.07 -10.47
CA GLU A 158 -1.04 -28.10 -11.52
C GLU A 158 0.17 -29.05 -11.35
N ARG A 159 1.32 -28.54 -10.89
CA ARG A 159 2.52 -29.37 -10.62
C ARG A 159 2.37 -30.24 -9.38
N GLN A 160 1.72 -29.72 -8.34
CA GLN A 160 1.54 -30.45 -7.07
C GLN A 160 0.51 -31.59 -7.19
N ARG A 161 -0.43 -31.50 -8.13
CA ARG A 161 -1.47 -32.51 -8.37
C ARG A 161 -1.11 -33.65 -9.33
N GLY A 162 0.14 -33.71 -9.81
CA GLY A 162 0.75 -34.81 -10.57
C GLY A 162 -0.22 -35.79 -11.27
N GLY A 163 -0.52 -35.58 -12.55
CA GLY A 163 -1.39 -36.51 -13.29
C GLY A 163 -1.36 -36.33 -14.80
N ILE A 164 -0.85 -37.34 -15.48
CA ILE A 164 -0.80 -37.53 -16.94
C ILE A 164 -2.18 -37.23 -17.57
N GLY A 165 -2.23 -36.26 -18.50
CA GLY A 165 -3.34 -36.13 -19.46
C GLY A 165 -4.40 -35.04 -19.22
N MET A 166 -4.23 -34.14 -18.25
CA MET A 166 -5.21 -33.07 -17.98
C MET A 166 -4.91 -31.73 -18.68
N ARG A 167 -4.72 -31.74 -20.02
CA ARG A 167 -4.83 -30.49 -20.80
C ARG A 167 -6.32 -30.10 -20.89
N GLY A 168 -6.82 -29.28 -19.95
CA GLY A 168 -8.19 -28.75 -20.03
C GLY A 168 -8.92 -28.38 -18.72
N PRO A 169 -8.68 -29.03 -17.56
CA PRO A 169 -9.37 -28.68 -16.31
C PRO A 169 -8.82 -27.42 -15.64
N GLY A 170 -7.50 -27.28 -15.53
CA GLY A 170 -6.85 -26.14 -14.86
C GLY A 170 -7.08 -24.81 -15.57
N GLU A 171 -7.07 -24.77 -16.91
CA GLU A 171 -7.42 -23.56 -17.67
C GLU A 171 -8.86 -23.10 -17.42
N LYS A 172 -9.81 -24.04 -17.31
CA LYS A 172 -11.21 -23.73 -16.99
C LYS A 172 -11.37 -23.26 -15.55
N GLU A 173 -10.64 -23.84 -14.60
CA GLU A 173 -10.64 -23.41 -13.19
C GLU A 173 -10.04 -21.99 -13.07
N ILE A 174 -8.91 -21.70 -13.72
CA ILE A 174 -8.32 -20.36 -13.80
C ILE A 174 -9.30 -19.36 -14.41
N GLU A 175 -9.97 -19.72 -15.51
CA GLU A 175 -10.94 -18.82 -16.14
C GLU A 175 -12.15 -18.57 -15.24
N THR A 176 -12.61 -19.59 -14.53
CA THR A 176 -13.71 -19.48 -13.55
C THR A 176 -13.32 -18.56 -12.39
N ASP A 177 -12.14 -18.74 -11.79
CA ASP A 177 -11.64 -17.88 -10.72
C ASP A 177 -11.45 -16.43 -11.19
N ARG A 178 -10.87 -16.24 -12.37
CA ARG A 178 -10.73 -14.90 -12.95
C ARG A 178 -12.08 -14.25 -13.21
N ARG A 179 -13.07 -15.04 -13.61
CA ARG A 179 -14.44 -14.54 -13.78
C ARG A 179 -15.02 -14.13 -12.44
N ILE A 180 -14.90 -14.94 -11.40
CA ILE A 180 -15.36 -14.60 -10.03
C ILE A 180 -14.71 -13.30 -9.54
N VAL A 181 -13.39 -13.17 -9.70
CA VAL A 181 -12.67 -11.95 -9.29
C VAL A 181 -13.10 -10.73 -10.10
N ARG A 182 -13.34 -10.89 -11.41
CA ARG A 182 -13.87 -9.79 -12.26
C ARG A 182 -15.28 -9.38 -11.85
N ASP A 183 -16.15 -10.35 -11.59
CA ASP A 183 -17.52 -10.10 -11.14
C ASP A 183 -17.51 -9.38 -9.78
N LYS A 184 -16.60 -9.79 -8.89
CA LYS A 184 -16.37 -9.11 -7.61
C LYS A 184 -15.83 -7.68 -7.78
N ILE A 185 -14.89 -7.45 -8.68
CA ILE A 185 -14.40 -6.11 -9.03
C ILE A 185 -15.56 -5.23 -9.54
N ALA A 186 -16.40 -5.76 -10.43
CA ALA A 186 -17.55 -5.02 -10.95
C ALA A 186 -18.53 -4.63 -9.83
N LEU A 187 -18.85 -5.57 -8.94
CA LEU A 187 -19.71 -5.34 -7.78
C LEU A 187 -19.13 -4.29 -6.82
N LEU A 188 -17.83 -4.36 -6.52
CA LEU A 188 -17.16 -3.41 -5.64
C LEU A 188 -17.14 -1.99 -6.25
N LYS A 189 -16.94 -1.88 -7.56
CA LYS A 189 -17.03 -0.60 -8.29
C LYS A 189 -18.42 0.00 -8.21
N GLU A 190 -19.46 -0.78 -8.47
CA GLU A 190 -20.85 -0.33 -8.36
C GLU A 190 -21.17 0.15 -6.93
N LYS A 191 -20.72 -0.61 -5.92
CA LYS A 191 -20.87 -0.23 -4.51
C LYS A 191 -20.16 1.09 -4.19
N LEU A 192 -18.96 1.31 -4.71
CA LEU A 192 -18.25 2.59 -4.55
C LEU A 192 -18.99 3.75 -5.23
N GLU A 193 -19.55 3.56 -6.43
CA GLU A 193 -20.34 4.60 -7.09
C GLU A 193 -21.55 5.04 -6.26
N ILE A 194 -22.22 4.08 -5.60
CA ILE A 194 -23.36 4.38 -4.71
C ILE A 194 -22.90 5.21 -3.51
N ILE A 195 -21.77 4.82 -2.89
CA ILE A 195 -21.18 5.53 -1.74
C ILE A 195 -20.76 6.95 -2.16
N ASP A 196 -20.12 7.10 -3.32
CA ASP A 196 -19.66 8.38 -3.82
C ASP A 196 -20.84 9.34 -4.09
N ARG A 197 -21.96 8.86 -4.64
CA ARG A 197 -23.19 9.67 -4.81
C ARG A 197 -23.73 10.19 -3.47
N GLN A 198 -23.68 9.37 -2.41
CA GLN A 198 -24.08 9.79 -1.06
C GLN A 198 -23.11 10.85 -0.52
N ASN A 199 -21.81 10.66 -0.70
CA ASN A 199 -20.78 11.59 -0.25
C ASN A 199 -20.85 12.94 -0.98
N VAL A 200 -21.11 12.96 -2.29
CA VAL A 200 -21.33 14.20 -3.05
C VAL A 200 -22.51 14.99 -2.47
N THR A 201 -23.58 14.31 -2.06
CA THR A 201 -24.76 14.96 -1.46
C THR A 201 -24.43 15.57 -0.10
N GLN A 202 -23.65 14.87 0.74
CA GLN A 202 -23.13 15.46 1.98
C GLN A 202 -22.18 16.63 1.73
N ARG A 203 -21.30 16.54 0.72
CA ARG A 203 -20.37 17.61 0.33
C ARG A 203 -21.09 18.87 -0.15
N LYS A 204 -22.18 18.72 -0.91
CA LYS A 204 -23.03 19.85 -1.35
C LYS A 204 -23.68 20.60 -0.19
N ASN A 205 -23.95 19.93 0.93
CA ASN A 205 -24.50 20.56 2.14
C ASN A 205 -23.45 21.30 3.00
N ARG A 206 -22.16 21.31 2.61
CA ARG A 206 -21.07 21.89 3.43
C ARG A 206 -20.77 23.39 3.19
N GLY A 207 -21.57 24.10 2.40
CA GLY A 207 -21.55 25.57 2.29
C GLY A 207 -20.25 26.23 1.79
N GLU A 208 -20.27 27.56 1.65
CA GLU A 208 -19.20 28.46 1.13
C GLU A 208 -17.97 28.62 2.06
N LEU A 209 -17.66 27.62 2.90
CA LEU A 209 -16.50 27.69 3.78
C LEU A 209 -15.23 27.32 3.03
N ILE A 210 -14.14 28.05 3.31
CA ILE A 210 -12.81 27.78 2.78
C ILE A 210 -12.39 26.37 3.20
N ARG A 211 -11.84 25.60 2.27
CA ARG A 211 -11.38 24.23 2.47
C ARG A 211 -9.86 24.16 2.40
N VAL A 212 -9.27 23.60 3.44
CA VAL A 212 -7.84 23.46 3.60
C VAL A 212 -7.50 21.99 3.79
N SER A 213 -6.64 21.44 2.94
CA SER A 213 -6.22 20.04 3.01
C SER A 213 -4.76 19.91 3.41
N LEU A 214 -4.48 19.11 4.44
CA LEU A 214 -3.13 18.73 4.85
C LEU A 214 -2.61 17.64 3.92
N VAL A 215 -1.54 17.92 3.18
CA VAL A 215 -0.88 16.96 2.29
C VAL A 215 0.58 16.78 2.70
N GLY A 216 1.17 15.64 2.38
CA GLY A 216 2.56 15.36 2.71
C GLY A 216 2.84 13.87 2.87
N TYR A 217 4.12 13.54 2.99
CA TYR A 217 4.58 12.17 3.15
C TYR A 217 3.98 11.50 4.39
N THR A 218 3.94 10.18 4.43
CA THR A 218 3.56 9.45 5.64
C THR A 218 4.49 9.81 6.80
N ASN A 219 3.94 9.86 8.03
CA ASN A 219 4.69 10.17 9.25
C ASN A 219 5.36 11.56 9.38
N VAL A 220 5.03 12.52 8.52
CA VAL A 220 5.52 13.93 8.63
C VAL A 220 4.82 14.77 9.71
N GLY A 221 3.86 14.17 10.43
CA GLY A 221 3.12 14.85 11.50
C GLY A 221 1.83 15.58 11.08
N LYS A 222 1.22 15.21 9.94
CA LYS A 222 -0.07 15.79 9.49
C LYS A 222 -1.18 15.70 10.55
N SER A 223 -1.42 14.50 11.08
CA SER A 223 -2.47 14.28 12.09
C SER A 223 -2.17 15.01 13.40
N THR A 224 -0.90 15.10 13.78
CA THR A 224 -0.45 15.91 14.93
C THR A 224 -0.75 17.39 14.71
N LEU A 225 -0.46 17.93 13.52
CA LEU A 225 -0.79 19.32 13.17
C LEU A 225 -2.31 19.54 13.15
N MET A 226 -3.08 18.58 12.62
CA MET A 226 -4.54 18.63 12.64
C MET A 226 -5.08 18.73 14.07
N ASN A 227 -4.54 17.94 15.00
CA ASN A 227 -4.93 17.95 16.42
C ASN A 227 -4.70 19.30 17.08
N LEU A 228 -3.51 19.86 16.85
CA LEU A 228 -3.13 21.16 17.41
C LEU A 228 -4.06 22.27 16.89
N LEU A 229 -4.35 22.28 15.59
CA LEU A 229 -5.21 23.29 14.98
C LEU A 229 -6.69 23.12 15.35
N SER A 230 -7.17 21.88 15.47
CA SER A 230 -8.58 21.59 15.74
C SER A 230 -8.91 21.43 17.23
N LYS A 231 -7.91 21.51 18.13
CA LYS A 231 -8.03 21.22 19.57
C LYS A 231 -8.74 19.89 19.84
N SER A 232 -8.39 18.87 19.06
CA SER A 232 -9.05 17.56 19.11
C SER A 232 -8.06 16.42 19.16
N GLU A 233 -8.53 15.26 19.61
CA GLU A 233 -7.77 14.00 19.63
C GLU A 233 -8.08 13.19 18.35
N VAL A 234 -7.36 13.48 17.26
CA VAL A 234 -7.19 12.55 16.14
C VAL A 234 -6.07 11.59 16.49
N PHE A 235 -6.23 10.32 16.12
CA PHE A 235 -5.27 9.28 16.43
C PHE A 235 -3.96 9.51 15.66
N ALA A 236 -2.89 9.92 16.37
CA ALA A 236 -1.55 10.07 15.82
C ALA A 236 -0.64 8.99 16.42
N GLU A 237 -0.23 8.03 15.61
CA GLU A 237 0.78 7.02 15.97
C GLU A 237 2.02 7.20 15.09
N ASP A 238 3.20 6.86 15.62
CA ASP A 238 4.44 6.74 14.86
C ASP A 238 4.43 5.45 14.02
N LYS A 239 3.52 5.39 13.06
CA LYS A 239 3.32 4.27 12.12
C LYS A 239 2.91 4.82 10.75
N LEU A 240 3.28 4.10 9.70
CA LEU A 240 2.86 4.49 8.35
C LEU A 240 1.34 4.36 8.20
N PHE A 241 0.77 5.29 7.45
CA PHE A 241 -0.66 5.32 7.15
C PHE A 241 -1.58 5.32 8.39
N ALA A 242 -1.18 6.05 9.44
CA ALA A 242 -2.00 6.27 10.62
C ALA A 242 -3.41 6.81 10.29
N THR A 243 -3.52 7.65 9.24
CA THR A 243 -4.80 8.13 8.71
C THR A 243 -5.05 7.53 7.33
N LEU A 244 -6.09 6.69 7.23
CA LEU A 244 -6.62 6.18 5.95
C LEU A 244 -7.93 6.87 5.56
N ASP A 245 -8.78 7.14 6.55
CA ASP A 245 -10.05 7.83 6.37
C ASP A 245 -9.85 9.35 6.48
N THR A 246 -10.25 10.10 5.45
CA THR A 246 -10.17 11.57 5.47
C THR A 246 -11.01 12.12 6.62
N THR A 247 -10.39 12.87 7.52
CA THR A 247 -11.10 13.48 8.66
C THR A 247 -11.27 14.97 8.39
N VAL A 248 -12.50 15.47 8.41
CA VAL A 248 -12.79 16.89 8.18
C VAL A 248 -13.27 17.53 9.47
N ARG A 249 -12.66 18.66 9.85
CA ARG A 249 -13.06 19.43 11.04
C ARG A 249 -13.21 20.89 10.72
N LYS A 250 -14.19 21.54 11.35
CA LYS A 250 -14.31 22.99 11.32
C LYS A 250 -13.32 23.59 12.31
N VAL A 251 -12.40 24.40 11.81
CA VAL A 251 -11.43 25.16 12.60
C VAL A 251 -11.77 26.64 12.46
N VAL A 252 -11.58 27.40 13.53
CA VAL A 252 -11.69 28.86 13.51
C VAL A 252 -10.32 29.40 13.86
N PHE A 253 -9.73 30.14 12.93
CA PHE A 253 -8.50 30.87 13.17
C PHE A 253 -8.83 32.36 13.19
N GLU A 254 -8.57 33.00 14.33
CA GLU A 254 -9.06 34.34 14.66
C GLU A 254 -10.60 34.41 14.52
N GLU A 255 -11.10 34.99 13.44
CA GLU A 255 -12.54 35.13 13.15
C GLU A 255 -12.98 34.39 11.88
N VAL A 256 -12.05 33.73 11.16
CA VAL A 256 -12.34 33.07 9.89
C VAL A 256 -12.55 31.57 10.11
N PRO A 257 -13.78 31.04 9.90
CA PRO A 257 -14.02 29.61 9.92
C PRO A 257 -13.58 28.96 8.60
N PHE A 258 -12.90 27.82 8.70
CA PHE A 258 -12.54 26.99 7.55
C PHE A 258 -12.66 25.50 7.89
N LEU A 259 -12.72 24.67 6.86
CA LEU A 259 -12.71 23.22 6.98
C LEU A 259 -11.27 22.74 6.80
N LEU A 260 -10.73 22.06 7.81
CA LEU A 260 -9.42 21.41 7.76
C LEU A 260 -9.61 19.90 7.58
N SER A 261 -8.98 19.37 6.54
CA SER A 261 -9.06 17.96 6.17
C SER A 261 -7.67 17.30 6.30
N ASP A 262 -7.56 16.22 7.09
CA ASP A 262 -6.38 15.35 7.12
C ASP A 262 -6.51 14.26 6.07
N THR A 263 -5.51 14.13 5.20
CA THR A 263 -5.53 13.19 4.07
C THR A 263 -4.59 12.02 4.32
N VAL A 264 -4.76 10.97 3.51
CA VAL A 264 -3.82 9.85 3.49
C VAL A 264 -2.41 10.38 3.19
N GLY A 265 -1.42 9.88 3.94
CA GLY A 265 -0.03 10.22 3.68
C GLY A 265 0.49 9.57 2.40
N PHE A 266 1.28 10.33 1.65
CA PHE A 266 1.94 9.80 0.46
C PHE A 266 3.15 8.94 0.83
N ILE A 267 3.46 7.97 -0.02
CA ILE A 267 4.68 7.19 0.05
C ILE A 267 5.21 6.96 -1.36
N ARG A 268 6.52 6.70 -1.49
CA ARG A 268 7.16 6.29 -2.74
C ARG A 268 6.59 4.96 -3.23
N LYS A 269 6.56 4.78 -4.56
CA LYS A 269 6.04 3.56 -5.22
C LYS A 269 4.64 3.20 -4.71
N LEU A 270 3.75 4.19 -4.56
CA LEU A 270 2.36 3.93 -4.23
C LEU A 270 1.74 3.11 -5.38
N PRO A 271 1.06 1.98 -5.10
CA PRO A 271 0.49 1.14 -6.16
C PRO A 271 -0.54 1.92 -7.00
N HIS A 272 -0.48 1.83 -8.33
CA HIS A 272 -1.41 2.58 -9.20
C HIS A 272 -2.89 2.23 -8.96
N HIS A 273 -3.20 0.96 -8.68
CA HIS A 273 -4.56 0.52 -8.34
C HIS A 273 -5.08 1.16 -7.04
N LEU A 274 -4.15 1.52 -6.15
CA LEU A 274 -4.44 2.25 -4.94
C LEU A 274 -4.79 3.70 -5.27
N ILE A 275 -4.00 4.39 -6.10
CA ILE A 275 -4.33 5.76 -6.52
C ILE A 275 -5.74 5.82 -7.11
N GLU A 276 -6.12 4.87 -7.96
CA GLU A 276 -7.47 4.78 -8.52
C GLU A 276 -8.56 4.56 -7.45
N SER A 277 -8.31 3.68 -6.48
CA SER A 277 -9.26 3.35 -5.42
C SER A 277 -9.39 4.46 -4.37
N PHE A 278 -8.32 5.24 -4.16
CA PHE A 278 -8.26 6.40 -3.28
C PHE A 278 -8.61 7.71 -4.01
N LYS A 279 -9.05 7.67 -5.27
CA LYS A 279 -9.50 8.89 -5.97
C LYS A 279 -10.55 9.66 -5.18
N SER A 280 -11.52 9.00 -4.58
CA SER A 280 -12.57 9.71 -3.83
C SER A 280 -12.14 10.20 -2.44
N THR A 281 -11.09 9.65 -1.84
CA THR A 281 -10.46 10.20 -0.63
C THR A 281 -9.49 11.34 -0.96
N LEU A 282 -8.86 11.29 -2.14
CA LEU A 282 -8.04 12.35 -2.72
C LEU A 282 -8.86 13.46 -3.39
N ASP A 283 -10.15 13.25 -3.67
CA ASP A 283 -11.05 14.29 -4.16
C ASP A 283 -11.14 15.45 -3.16
N GLU A 284 -10.94 15.22 -1.86
CA GLU A 284 -10.86 16.31 -0.87
C GLU A 284 -9.65 17.23 -1.13
N VAL A 285 -8.55 16.69 -1.67
CA VAL A 285 -7.41 17.48 -2.15
C VAL A 285 -7.76 18.21 -3.44
N ARG A 286 -8.62 17.64 -4.29
CA ARG A 286 -9.10 18.27 -5.55
C ARG A 286 -10.20 19.31 -5.33
N GLU A 287 -10.91 19.24 -4.22
CA GLU A 287 -11.94 20.22 -3.84
C GLU A 287 -11.42 21.28 -2.86
N SER A 288 -10.20 21.16 -2.32
CA SER A 288 -9.64 22.14 -1.40
C SER A 288 -9.30 23.47 -2.09
N ASP A 289 -9.49 24.58 -1.40
CA ASP A 289 -9.08 25.89 -1.89
C ASP A 289 -7.57 26.12 -1.64
N ILE A 290 -7.04 25.54 -0.55
CA ILE A 290 -5.65 25.68 -0.13
C ILE A 290 -5.08 24.31 0.26
N LEU A 291 -3.83 24.08 -0.13
CA LEU A 291 -3.04 22.93 0.32
C LEU A 291 -2.01 23.36 1.36
N LEU A 292 -1.96 22.64 2.48
CA LEU A 292 -0.91 22.74 3.48
C LEU A 292 0.02 21.55 3.30
N HIS A 293 1.16 21.75 2.64
CA HIS A 293 2.13 20.71 2.37
C HIS A 293 3.11 20.58 3.54
N VAL A 294 2.85 19.62 4.41
CA VAL A 294 3.68 19.33 5.59
C VAL A 294 4.89 18.48 5.18
N VAL A 295 6.08 18.94 5.57
CA VAL A 295 7.37 18.33 5.25
C VAL A 295 8.16 18.13 6.53
N ASP A 296 8.74 16.96 6.72
CA ASP A 296 9.66 16.70 7.84
C ASP A 296 11.06 17.21 7.49
N ILE A 297 11.50 18.32 8.11
CA ILE A 297 12.82 18.92 7.82
C ILE A 297 13.98 18.11 8.42
N ALA A 298 13.72 17.30 9.44
CA ALA A 298 14.72 16.44 10.04
C ALA A 298 15.09 15.26 9.13
N HIS A 299 14.27 14.98 8.11
CA HIS A 299 14.54 13.91 7.15
C HIS A 299 15.60 14.34 6.11
N PRO A 300 16.70 13.59 5.94
CA PRO A 300 17.78 13.94 4.99
C PRO A 300 17.29 14.12 3.54
N GLN A 301 16.31 13.31 3.13
CA GLN A 301 15.68 13.36 1.80
C GLN A 301 14.35 14.13 1.72
N HIS A 302 14.12 15.13 2.58
CA HIS A 302 12.88 15.91 2.55
C HIS A 302 12.60 16.53 1.16
N GLU A 303 13.63 16.91 0.40
CA GLU A 303 13.47 17.38 -0.99
C GLU A 303 12.89 16.30 -1.92
N GLU A 304 13.30 15.05 -1.77
CA GLU A 304 12.79 13.93 -2.57
C GLU A 304 11.35 13.58 -2.19
N GLN A 305 11.01 13.68 -0.90
CA GLN A 305 9.63 13.55 -0.42
C GLN A 305 8.74 14.65 -1.00
N ILE A 306 9.19 15.91 -1.01
CA ILE A 306 8.48 17.03 -1.64
C ILE A 306 8.23 16.73 -3.13
N ARG A 307 9.26 16.27 -3.85
CA ARG A 307 9.14 15.91 -5.27
C ARG A 307 8.13 14.79 -5.49
N THR A 308 8.16 13.76 -4.64
CA THR A 308 7.22 12.62 -4.70
C THR A 308 5.79 13.10 -4.50
N VAL A 309 5.53 13.91 -3.46
CA VAL A 309 4.21 14.48 -3.19
C VAL A 309 3.75 15.37 -4.35
N ASN A 310 4.61 16.24 -4.87
CA ASN A 310 4.27 17.11 -6.01
C ASN A 310 3.94 16.31 -7.27
N ASN A 311 4.68 15.23 -7.55
CA ASN A 311 4.36 14.35 -8.69
C ASN A 311 2.98 13.72 -8.53
N THR A 312 2.63 13.24 -7.33
CA THR A 312 1.29 12.70 -7.07
C THR A 312 0.21 13.79 -7.14
N LEU A 313 0.44 14.99 -6.60
CA LEU A 313 -0.49 16.12 -6.73
C LEU A 313 -0.72 16.52 -8.20
N LYS A 314 0.31 16.38 -9.05
CA LYS A 314 0.19 16.58 -10.50
C LYS A 314 -0.73 15.56 -11.15
N GLU A 315 -0.58 14.27 -10.81
CA GLU A 315 -1.45 13.19 -11.30
C GLU A 315 -2.91 13.37 -10.85
N LEU A 316 -3.12 14.05 -9.73
CA LEU A 316 -4.44 14.37 -9.18
C LEU A 316 -5.03 15.69 -9.69
N GLU A 317 -4.34 16.39 -10.60
CA GLU A 317 -4.79 17.71 -11.11
C GLU A 317 -5.00 18.74 -9.99
N ALA A 318 -4.13 18.73 -8.95
CA ALA A 318 -4.25 19.60 -7.78
C ALA A 318 -3.02 20.51 -7.56
N LEU A 319 -2.10 20.58 -8.54
CA LEU A 319 -0.82 21.28 -8.41
C LEU A 319 -0.92 22.79 -8.66
N ASP A 320 -2.00 23.25 -9.29
CA ASP A 320 -2.33 24.65 -9.56
C ASP A 320 -2.86 25.41 -8.33
N LYS A 321 -3.12 24.68 -7.24
CA LYS A 321 -3.71 25.24 -6.02
C LYS A 321 -2.70 26.03 -5.19
N PRO A 322 -3.14 27.11 -4.52
CA PRO A 322 -2.35 27.78 -3.50
C PRO A 322 -1.83 26.77 -2.47
N THR A 323 -0.51 26.60 -2.42
CA THR A 323 0.15 25.61 -1.56
C THR A 323 1.09 26.33 -0.60
N LEU A 324 0.90 26.12 0.70
CA LEU A 324 1.82 26.56 1.74
C LEU A 324 2.67 25.38 2.19
N LEU A 325 3.99 25.48 2.00
CA LEU A 325 4.94 24.54 2.54
C LEU A 325 5.13 24.79 4.04
N VAL A 326 4.92 23.75 4.85
CA VAL A 326 5.07 23.77 6.29
C VAL A 326 6.20 22.81 6.65
N PHE A 327 7.38 23.36 6.92
CA PHE A 327 8.48 22.59 7.49
C PHE A 327 8.19 22.31 8.96
N ASN A 328 7.96 21.05 9.26
CA ASN A 328 7.68 20.51 10.58
C ASN A 328 8.89 19.73 11.09
N LYS A 329 8.93 19.54 12.42
CA LYS A 329 10.10 19.09 13.19
C LYS A 329 11.29 20.03 12.97
#